data_AF-A0A2D6S7Q1-F1
#
_entry.id   AF-A0A2D6S7Q1-F1
#
_cell.length_a   1.000
_cell.length_b   1.000
_cell.length_c   1.000
_cell.angle_alpha   90.00
_cell.angle_beta   90.00
_cell.angle_gamma   90.00
#
_symmetry.space_group_name_H-M   'P 1'
#
loop_
_entity.id
_entity.type
_entity.pdbx_description
1 polymer ?
#
loop_
_entity_poly.entity_id
_entity_poly.type
_entity_poly.pdbx_seq_one_letter_code
_entity_poly.pdbx_strand_id
1 'polypeptide(L)'
;MSNVSDITEHESRLFLAKVISHGVDTDEISLERVEEMKQEVAEISHKLVTIKADDFSSNFEIKHHVRTGIEMINLGLEHGSQRDIARAARLLNKNHLVKFFQIGNSLKKESHNEILGSEEIFLG
;
A
#
# COMPACT_ATOMS: atom_id res chain seq x y z
N MET A 1 16.26 -9.87 19.79
CA MET A 1 16.66 -8.88 18.77
C MET A 1 16.08 -9.36 17.45
N SER A 2 14.84 -8.97 17.14
CA SER A 2 14.14 -9.46 15.94
C SER A 2 13.70 -8.30 15.05
N ASN A 3 13.77 -8.58 13.75
CA ASN A 3 12.89 -8.05 12.71
C ASN A 3 13.10 -6.64 12.16
N VAL A 4 14.34 -6.15 12.07
CA VAL A 4 14.62 -5.10 11.08
C VAL A 4 14.80 -5.70 9.69
N SER A 5 15.41 -6.90 9.59
CA SER A 5 15.62 -7.61 8.31
C SER A 5 14.33 -8.08 7.64
N ASP A 6 13.36 -8.58 8.43
CA ASP A 6 12.07 -9.06 7.92
C ASP A 6 11.25 -7.96 7.24
N ILE A 7 11.38 -6.71 7.69
CA ILE A 7 10.65 -5.58 7.12
C ILE A 7 11.23 -5.22 5.75
N THR A 8 12.56 -5.13 5.66
CA THR A 8 13.26 -4.82 4.39
C THR A 8 13.13 -5.93 3.35
N GLU A 9 13.12 -7.20 3.77
CA GLU A 9 12.88 -8.33 2.84
C GLU A 9 11.44 -8.36 2.33
N HIS A 10 10.48 -8.01 3.17
CA HIS A 10 9.08 -7.96 2.77
C HIS A 10 8.80 -6.80 1.82
N GLU A 11 9.41 -5.63 2.06
CA GLU A 11 9.38 -4.47 1.17
C GLU A 11 9.99 -4.79 -0.21
N SER A 12 11.11 -5.51 -0.24
CA SER A 12 11.79 -5.91 -1.49
C SER A 12 10.95 -6.81 -2.41
N ARG A 13 9.97 -7.53 -1.85
CA ARG A 13 9.08 -8.42 -2.60
C ARG A 13 7.84 -7.72 -3.15
N LEU A 14 7.50 -6.52 -2.64
CA LEU A 14 6.33 -5.78 -3.09
C LEU A 14 6.49 -5.31 -4.54
N PHE A 15 5.39 -5.36 -5.28
CA PHE A 15 5.30 -4.80 -6.62
C PHE A 15 5.67 -3.30 -6.62
N LEU A 16 5.21 -2.57 -5.60
CA LEU A 16 5.56 -1.16 -5.39
C LEU A 16 7.08 -0.90 -5.37
N ALA A 17 7.84 -1.70 -4.62
CA ALA A 17 9.29 -1.53 -4.54
C ALA A 17 9.99 -1.78 -5.89
N LYS A 18 9.54 -2.81 -6.63
CA LYS A 18 10.03 -3.10 -7.98
C LYS A 18 9.74 -1.96 -8.95
N VAL A 19 8.56 -1.36 -8.85
CA VAL A 19 8.14 -0.22 -9.68
C VAL A 19 8.95 1.03 -9.37
N ILE A 20 9.22 1.31 -8.09
CA ILE A 20 10.06 2.44 -7.69
C ILE A 20 11.48 2.25 -8.20
N SER A 21 12.08 1.08 -7.98
CA SER A 21 13.43 0.77 -8.50
C SER A 21 13.50 0.95 -10.01
N HIS A 22 12.56 0.34 -10.75
CA HIS A 22 12.50 0.48 -12.20
C HIS A 22 12.34 1.95 -12.64
N GLY A 23 11.43 2.70 -12.01
CA GLY A 23 11.20 4.09 -12.38
C GLY A 23 12.40 5.00 -12.13
N VAL A 24 13.18 4.74 -11.07
CA VAL A 24 14.45 5.43 -10.82
C VAL A 24 15.50 5.02 -11.85
N ASP A 25 15.64 3.72 -12.13
CA ASP A 25 16.62 3.20 -13.09
C ASP A 25 16.37 3.68 -14.53
N THR A 26 15.12 4.02 -14.87
CA THR A 26 14.72 4.53 -16.19
C THR A 26 14.47 6.03 -16.23
N ASP A 27 14.83 6.79 -15.19
CA ASP A 27 14.58 8.24 -15.06
C ASP A 27 13.09 8.67 -15.20
N GLU A 28 12.14 7.73 -15.05
CA GLU A 28 10.70 8.02 -15.06
C GLU A 28 10.24 8.59 -13.71
N ILE A 29 10.95 8.25 -12.62
CA ILE A 29 10.69 8.74 -11.26
C ILE A 29 11.97 9.38 -10.73
N SER A 30 11.91 10.67 -10.39
CA SER A 30 13.03 11.38 -9.76
C SER A 30 13.20 10.95 -8.29
N LEU A 31 14.41 11.09 -7.77
CA LEU A 31 14.68 10.86 -6.35
C LEU A 31 13.87 11.80 -5.44
N GLU A 32 13.62 13.03 -5.88
CA GLU A 32 12.73 13.97 -5.19
C GLU A 32 11.31 13.40 -5.05
N ARG A 33 10.76 12.86 -6.14
CA ARG A 33 9.44 12.22 -6.11
C ARG A 33 9.41 10.99 -5.19
N VAL A 34 10.52 10.25 -5.07
CA VAL A 34 10.62 9.15 -4.09
C VAL A 34 10.56 9.66 -2.65
N GLU A 35 11.21 10.78 -2.33
CA GLU A 35 11.10 11.37 -0.99
C GLU A 35 9.68 11.89 -0.70
N GLU A 36 9.03 12.51 -1.68
CA GLU A 36 7.61 12.89 -1.55
C GLU A 36 6.73 11.66 -1.27
N MET A 37 6.96 10.54 -1.96
CA MET A 37 6.22 9.29 -1.72
C MET A 37 6.39 8.79 -0.28
N LYS A 38 7.60 8.89 0.31
CA LYS A 38 7.81 8.51 1.71
C LYS A 38 6.99 9.39 2.66
N GLN A 39 6.92 10.69 2.37
CA GLN A 39 6.09 11.63 3.14
C GLN A 39 4.59 11.30 3.00
N GLU A 40 4.12 10.99 1.79
CA GLU A 40 2.73 10.57 1.55
C GLU A 40 2.39 9.27 2.32
N VAL A 41 3.30 8.31 2.41
CA VAL A 41 3.11 7.10 3.22
C VAL A 41 2.98 7.44 4.70
N ALA A 42 3.80 8.34 5.23
CA ALA A 42 3.72 8.77 6.62
C ALA A 42 2.37 9.44 6.92
N GLU A 43 1.87 10.29 6.02
CA GLU A 43 0.57 10.94 6.15
C GLU A 43 -0.60 9.95 6.11
N ILE A 44 -0.57 8.98 5.18
CA ILE A 44 -1.59 7.92 5.12
C ILE A 44 -1.60 7.11 6.42
N SER A 45 -0.42 6.77 6.92
CA SER A 45 -0.25 6.00 8.16
C SER A 45 -0.78 6.77 9.37
N HIS A 46 -0.50 8.07 9.44
CA HIS A 46 -1.01 8.93 10.51
C HIS A 46 -2.54 9.03 10.46
N LYS A 47 -3.14 9.20 9.28
CA LYS A 47 -4.61 9.20 9.12
C LYS A 47 -5.24 7.86 9.52
N LEU A 48 -4.58 6.74 9.22
CA LEU A 48 -5.03 5.41 9.64
C LEU A 48 -5.06 5.27 11.17
N VAL A 49 -4.10 5.86 11.87
CA VAL A 49 -4.10 5.94 13.34
C VAL A 49 -5.28 6.80 13.82
N THR A 50 -5.44 8.02 13.29
CA THR A 50 -6.50 8.94 13.73
C THR A 50 -7.92 8.37 13.53
N ILE A 51 -8.17 7.64 12.44
CA ILE A 51 -9.49 7.06 12.14
C ILE A 51 -9.84 5.90 13.10
N LYS A 52 -8.84 5.24 13.70
CA LYS A 52 -9.04 4.11 14.64
C LYS A 52 -8.88 4.48 16.11
N ALA A 53 -8.58 5.75 16.41
CA ALA A 53 -8.24 6.24 17.74
C ALA A 53 -9.45 6.42 18.67
N ASP A 54 -10.15 5.32 18.98
CA ASP A 54 -10.77 5.17 20.30
C ASP A 54 -9.78 4.59 21.33
N ASP A 55 -8.59 4.13 20.92
CA ASP A 55 -7.49 3.87 21.84
C ASP A 55 -6.16 3.84 21.07
N PHE A 56 -5.06 4.20 21.74
CA PHE A 56 -3.76 3.52 21.74
C PHE A 56 -2.51 4.41 21.75
N SER A 57 -1.52 3.89 22.50
CA SER A 57 -0.29 4.54 22.95
C SER A 57 0.99 3.74 22.59
N SER A 58 0.98 2.87 21.57
CA SER A 58 2.10 1.94 21.32
C SER A 58 2.78 2.08 19.93
N ASN A 59 4.12 2.06 19.91
CA ASN A 59 4.94 2.06 18.69
C ASN A 59 4.71 0.83 17.77
N PHE A 60 4.17 -0.26 18.31
CA PHE A 60 3.85 -1.47 17.55
C PHE A 60 2.71 -1.23 16.55
N GLU A 61 1.72 -0.44 16.96
CA GLU A 61 0.55 -0.14 16.14
C GLU A 61 0.89 0.82 15.00
N ILE A 62 1.79 1.78 15.22
CA ILE A 62 2.29 2.66 14.16
C ILE A 62 2.93 1.84 13.04
N LYS A 63 3.79 0.87 13.38
CA LYS A 63 4.42 -0.02 12.37
C LYS A 63 3.37 -0.85 11.62
N HIS A 64 2.35 -1.33 12.32
CA HIS A 64 1.25 -2.07 11.70
C HIS A 64 0.44 -1.20 10.71
N HIS A 65 0.18 0.07 11.05
CA HIS A 65 -0.53 0.99 10.15
C HIS A 65 0.30 1.39 8.93
N VAL A 66 1.60 1.62 9.10
CA VAL A 66 2.51 1.84 7.96
C VAL A 66 2.48 0.65 7.02
N ARG A 67 2.61 -0.57 7.55
CA ARG A 67 2.53 -1.79 6.74
C ARG A 67 1.19 -1.92 6.02
N THR A 68 0.08 -1.66 6.72
CA THR A 68 -1.26 -1.69 6.13
C THR A 68 -1.40 -0.67 5.01
N GLY A 69 -0.89 0.55 5.20
CA GLY A 69 -0.88 1.61 4.19
C GLY A 69 -0.14 1.16 2.93
N ILE A 70 1.09 0.65 3.10
CA ILE A 70 1.92 0.14 2.02
C ILE A 70 1.25 -1.04 1.28
N GLU A 71 0.64 -1.98 2.00
CA GLU A 71 -0.09 -3.10 1.41
C GLU A 71 -1.25 -2.63 0.52
N MET A 72 -2.03 -1.64 0.97
CA MET A 72 -3.15 -1.11 0.18
C MET A 72 -2.65 -0.33 -1.05
N ILE A 73 -1.58 0.46 -0.90
CA ILE A 73 -0.95 1.14 -2.05
C ILE A 73 -0.45 0.12 -3.06
N ASN A 74 0.24 -0.93 -2.61
CA ASN A 74 0.73 -2.00 -3.48
C ASN A 74 -0.40 -2.68 -4.25
N LEU A 75 -1.49 -3.06 -3.55
CA LEU A 75 -2.65 -3.70 -4.17
C LEU A 75 -3.32 -2.79 -5.21
N GLY A 76 -3.55 -1.52 -4.87
CA GLY A 76 -4.18 -0.57 -5.79
C GLY A 76 -3.31 -0.26 -7.01
N LEU A 77 -1.98 -0.22 -6.83
CA LEU A 77 -1.04 -0.03 -7.94
C LEU A 77 -0.99 -1.26 -8.85
N GLU A 78 -0.93 -2.48 -8.27
CA GLU A 78 -1.01 -3.73 -9.05
C GLU A 78 -2.29 -3.77 -9.90
N HIS A 79 -3.43 -3.44 -9.29
CA HIS A 79 -4.72 -3.41 -9.97
C HIS A 79 -4.75 -2.36 -11.08
N GLY A 80 -4.40 -1.10 -10.78
CA GLY A 80 -4.48 0.02 -11.73
C GLY A 80 -3.49 -0.08 -12.90
N SER A 81 -2.36 -0.76 -12.70
CA SER A 81 -1.35 -1.00 -13.73
C SER A 81 -1.51 -2.33 -14.45
N GLN A 82 -2.37 -3.22 -13.97
CA GLN A 82 -2.46 -4.61 -14.44
C GLN A 82 -1.11 -5.34 -14.34
N ARG A 83 -0.33 -5.03 -13.30
CA ARG A 83 1.03 -5.56 -13.04
C ARG A 83 2.08 -5.24 -14.10
N ASP A 84 1.80 -4.31 -15.01
CA ASP A 84 2.81 -3.77 -15.93
C ASP A 84 3.69 -2.75 -15.19
N ILE A 85 4.99 -3.05 -15.06
CA ILE A 85 5.94 -2.25 -14.29
C ILE A 85 6.14 -0.85 -14.89
N ALA A 86 6.29 -0.75 -16.21
CA ALA A 86 6.55 0.54 -16.87
C ALA A 86 5.30 1.45 -16.79
N ARG A 87 4.11 0.86 -16.95
CA ARG A 87 2.85 1.57 -16.73
C ARG A 87 2.67 1.97 -15.27
N ALA A 88 3.02 1.08 -14.33
CA ALA A 88 2.95 1.37 -12.91
C ALA A 88 3.86 2.54 -12.54
N ALA A 89 5.09 2.60 -13.08
CA ALA A 89 6.02 3.70 -12.83
C ALA A 89 5.44 5.05 -13.32
N ARG A 90 4.90 5.08 -14.54
CA ARG A 90 4.18 6.26 -15.08
C ARG A 90 2.99 6.67 -14.22
N LEU A 91 2.21 5.71 -13.74
CA LEU A 91 1.06 5.98 -12.88
C LEU A 91 1.51 6.52 -11.52
N LEU A 92 2.55 5.96 -10.93
CA LEU A 92 3.10 6.35 -9.65
C LEU A 92 3.69 7.77 -9.70
N ASN A 93 4.34 8.13 -10.81
CA ASN A 93 4.87 9.47 -11.02
C ASN A 93 3.74 10.53 -11.14
N LYS A 94 2.65 10.19 -11.82
CA LYS A 94 1.55 11.12 -12.13
C LYS A 94 0.48 11.25 -11.04
N ASN A 95 0.51 10.44 -9.98
CA ASN A 95 -0.56 10.39 -9.00
C ASN A 95 -0.01 10.33 -7.57
N HIS A 96 -0.75 10.91 -6.62
CA HIS A 96 -0.51 10.71 -5.21
C HIS A 96 -0.87 9.28 -4.77
N LEU A 97 -0.11 8.74 -3.82
CA LEU A 97 -0.25 7.40 -3.25
C LEU A 97 -1.61 7.16 -2.61
N VAL A 98 -2.27 8.21 -2.10
CA VAL A 98 -3.62 8.12 -1.53
C VAL A 98 -4.63 7.53 -2.53
N LYS A 99 -4.45 7.76 -3.83
CA LYS A 99 -5.32 7.21 -4.86
C LYS A 99 -5.19 5.68 -4.96
N PHE A 100 -3.96 5.16 -4.95
CA PHE A 100 -3.72 3.72 -4.95
C PHE A 100 -4.16 3.09 -3.63
N PHE A 101 -3.91 3.77 -2.50
CA PHE A 101 -4.43 3.35 -1.21
C PHE A 101 -5.95 3.19 -1.22
N GLN A 102 -6.70 4.15 -1.76
CA GLN A 102 -8.16 4.09 -1.86
C GLN A 102 -8.62 2.91 -2.72
N ILE A 103 -7.99 2.69 -3.88
CA ILE A 103 -8.29 1.54 -4.75
C ILE A 103 -8.03 0.23 -4.01
N GLY A 104 -6.87 0.06 -3.39
CA GLY A 104 -6.54 -1.15 -2.64
C GLY A 104 -7.49 -1.40 -1.48
N ASN A 105 -7.88 -0.35 -0.77
CA ASN A 105 -8.85 -0.44 0.32
C ASN A 105 -10.25 -0.87 -0.18
N SER A 106 -10.70 -0.39 -1.34
CA SER A 106 -11.97 -0.83 -1.95
C SER A 106 -11.91 -2.31 -2.33
N LEU A 107 -10.83 -2.75 -2.97
CA LEU A 107 -10.64 -4.16 -3.37
C LEU A 107 -10.64 -5.11 -2.16
N LYS A 108 -10.02 -4.70 -1.04
CA LYS A 108 -10.04 -5.49 0.20
C LYS A 108 -11.43 -5.56 0.85
N LYS A 109 -12.26 -4.53 0.67
CA LYS A 109 -13.65 -4.54 1.15
C LYS A 109 -14.55 -5.40 0.27
N GLU A 110 -14.35 -5.37 -1.04
CA GLU A 110 -15.06 -6.24 -1.98
C GLU A 110 -14.79 -7.72 -1.71
N SER A 111 -13.53 -8.10 -1.47
CA SER A 111 -13.20 -9.48 -1.11
C SER A 111 -13.78 -9.92 0.24
N HIS A 112 -13.95 -9.02 1.20
CA HIS A 112 -14.67 -9.33 2.45
C HIS A 112 -16.19 -9.48 2.25
N ASN A 113 -16.80 -8.72 1.34
CA ASN A 113 -18.22 -8.84 1.03
C ASN A 113 -18.54 -10.12 0.22
N GLU A 114 -17.63 -10.58 -0.64
CA GLU A 114 -17.80 -11.85 -1.38
C GLU A 114 -17.73 -13.08 -0.46
N ILE A 115 -16.94 -13.02 0.62
CA ILE A 115 -16.87 -14.10 1.62
C ILE A 115 -18.17 -14.16 2.44
N LEU A 116 -18.73 -13.03 2.84
CA LEU A 116 -20.02 -13.00 3.56
C LEU A 116 -21.21 -13.38 2.66
N GLY A 117 -21.17 -13.01 1.38
CA GLY A 117 -22.21 -13.38 0.41
C GLY A 117 -22.19 -14.87 0.01
N SER A 118 -21.11 -15.61 0.27
CA SER A 118 -21.02 -17.04 -0.02
C SER A 118 -21.37 -17.94 1.17
N GLU A 119 -21.42 -17.41 2.39
CA GLU A 119 -21.88 -18.15 3.58
C GLU A 119 -23.42 -18.19 3.71
N GLU A 120 -24.17 -17.24 3.12
CA GLU A 120 -25.64 -17.28 3.16
C GLU A 120 -26.28 -18.25 2.14
N ILE A 121 -25.50 -18.86 1.24
CA ILE A 121 -26.03 -19.77 0.20
C ILE A 121 -25.98 -21.25 0.63
N PHE A 122 -25.50 -21.58 1.83
CA PHE A 122 -25.39 -22.96 2.33
C PHE A 122 -26.31 -23.30 3.52
N LEU A 123 -27.35 -22.49 3.77
CA LEU A 123 -28.43 -22.81 4.71
C LEU A 123 -29.80 -22.65 4.04
N GLY A 124 -30.02 -23.40 2.96
CA GLY A 124 -31.32 -23.64 2.34
C GLY A 124 -31.71 -25.10 2.42
#